data_AF-A0A522UZW9-F1
#
_entry.id   AF-A0A522UZW9-F1
#
_cell.length_a   1.000
_cell.length_b   1.000
_cell.length_c   1.000
_cell.angle_alpha   90.00
_cell.angle_beta   90.00
_cell.angle_gamma   90.00
#
_symmetry.space_group_name_H-M   'P 1'
#
loop_
_entity.id
_entity.type
_entity.pdbx_description
1 polymer ?
#
loop_
_entity_poly.entity_id
_entity_poly.type
_entity_poly.pdbx_seq_one_letter_code
_entity_poly.pdbx_strand_id
1 'polypeptide(L)'
;MTQSKKTKEMTIYEASDFWGEHDFGAAEDIRETKEIKFDLRKKKYVGIDLKLFSRIKTRAKKLHKNEDVLINEWLNEKVRV
;
A
#
# COMPACT_ATOMS: atom_id res chain seq x y z
N MET A 1 -19.63 12.39 -16.45
CA MET A 1 -19.74 10.96 -16.07
C MET A 1 -18.81 10.18 -16.97
N THR A 2 -17.59 9.86 -16.52
CA THR A 2 -16.57 9.20 -17.34
C THR A 2 -16.65 7.70 -17.09
N GLN A 3 -17.16 6.95 -18.08
CA GLN A 3 -17.18 5.50 -18.01
C GLN A 3 -15.73 4.97 -18.01
N SER A 4 -15.31 4.32 -16.93
CA SER A 4 -14.08 3.53 -16.92
C SER A 4 -14.27 2.36 -17.88
N LYS A 5 -13.60 2.40 -19.04
CA LYS A 5 -13.54 1.26 -19.95
C LYS A 5 -12.96 0.08 -19.17
N LYS A 6 -13.70 -1.04 -19.13
CA LYS A 6 -13.20 -2.31 -18.57
C LYS A 6 -11.89 -2.65 -19.28
N THR A 7 -10.78 -2.59 -18.56
CA THR A 7 -9.49 -3.10 -19.04
C THR A 7 -9.67 -4.58 -19.33
N LYS A 8 -9.49 -4.95 -20.60
CA LYS A 8 -9.48 -6.33 -21.06
C LYS A 8 -8.47 -7.10 -20.20
N GLU A 9 -8.86 -8.24 -19.63
CA GLU A 9 -7.91 -9.10 -18.93
C GLU A 9 -6.82 -9.51 -19.93
N MET A 10 -5.61 -9.00 -19.73
CA MET A 10 -4.45 -9.31 -20.56
C MET A 10 -3.39 -9.97 -19.69
N THR A 11 -2.73 -10.98 -20.23
CA THR A 11 -1.60 -11.62 -19.57
C THR A 11 -0.38 -10.70 -19.57
N ILE A 12 0.56 -10.95 -18.67
CA ILE A 12 1.80 -10.15 -18.55
C ILE A 12 2.61 -10.19 -19.85
N TYR A 13 2.61 -11.31 -20.57
CA TYR A 13 3.31 -11.46 -21.84
C TYR A 13 2.65 -10.62 -22.93
N GLU A 14 1.33 -10.68 -23.06
CA GLU A 14 0.58 -9.85 -24.01
C GLU A 14 0.75 -8.35 -23.71
N ALA A 15 0.84 -7.98 -22.43
CA ALA A 15 1.15 -6.60 -22.05
C ALA A 15 2.57 -6.20 -22.43
N SER A 16 3.55 -7.09 -22.20
CA SER A 16 4.95 -6.86 -22.55
C SER A 16 5.13 -6.63 -24.06
N ASP A 17 4.48 -7.45 -24.88
CA ASP A 17 4.54 -7.35 -26.34
C ASP A 17 3.85 -6.05 -26.82
N PHE A 18 2.66 -5.75 -26.29
CA PHE A 18 1.94 -4.51 -26.61
C PHE A 18 2.76 -3.26 -26.27
N TRP A 19 3.36 -3.19 -25.08
CA TRP A 19 4.17 -2.03 -24.67
C TRP A 19 5.56 -1.99 -25.33
N GLY A 20 6.06 -3.12 -25.85
CA GLY A 20 7.30 -3.19 -26.62
C GLY A 20 7.15 -2.66 -28.04
N GLU A 21 5.98 -2.88 -28.67
CA GLU A 21 5.69 -2.43 -30.04
C GLU A 21 5.06 -1.03 -30.10
N HIS A 22 4.31 -0.62 -29.07
CA HIS A 22 3.69 0.71 -29.01
C HIS A 22 4.54 1.70 -28.21
N ASP A 23 5.34 2.51 -28.93
CA ASP A 23 6.07 3.63 -28.32
C ASP A 23 5.09 4.71 -27.83
N PHE A 24 5.07 4.95 -26.52
CA PHE A 24 4.29 6.00 -25.88
C PHE A 24 4.65 7.41 -26.39
N GLY A 25 5.83 7.59 -26.99
CA GLY A 25 6.29 8.86 -27.54
C GLY A 25 5.64 9.27 -28.86
N ALA A 26 4.95 8.36 -29.55
CA ALA A 26 4.37 8.63 -30.88
C ALA A 26 2.94 9.20 -30.83
N ALA A 27 2.32 9.28 -29.65
CA ALA A 27 1.00 9.87 -29.49
C ALA A 27 1.12 11.35 -29.10
N GLU A 28 0.71 12.26 -30.00
CA GLU A 28 0.80 13.72 -29.82
C GLU A 28 0.11 14.25 -28.55
N ASP A 29 -0.80 13.46 -27.96
CA ASP A 29 -1.56 13.81 -26.75
C ASP A 29 -0.98 13.26 -25.43
N ILE A 30 0.11 12.47 -25.46
CA ILE A 30 0.71 11.91 -24.23
C ILE A 30 1.80 12.85 -23.72
N ARG A 31 1.50 13.59 -22.64
CA ARG A 31 2.49 14.41 -21.92
C ARG A 31 3.16 13.57 -20.84
N GLU A 32 4.47 13.38 -20.96
CA GLU A 32 5.32 12.79 -19.92
C GLU A 32 5.16 13.60 -18.60
N THR A 33 4.47 13.02 -17.62
CA THR A 33 4.22 13.70 -16.34
C THR A 33 5.35 13.37 -15.37
N LYS A 34 6.19 14.37 -15.08
CA LYS A 34 7.37 14.25 -14.19
C LYS A 34 7.06 14.29 -12.68
N GLU A 35 5.79 14.27 -12.29
CA GLU A 35 5.35 14.53 -10.91
C GLU A 35 4.96 13.26 -10.11
N ILE A 36 5.39 12.07 -10.52
CA ILE A 36 5.15 10.88 -9.69
C ILE A 36 6.27 10.77 -8.64
N LYS A 37 6.00 11.29 -7.44
CA LYS A 37 6.88 11.13 -6.27
C LYS A 37 6.51 9.85 -5.53
N PHE A 38 7.36 8.82 -5.65
CA PHE A 38 7.25 7.62 -4.82
C PHE A 38 7.92 7.84 -3.47
N ASP A 39 7.14 7.88 -2.39
CA ASP A 39 7.66 7.90 -1.02
C ASP A 39 7.81 6.46 -0.50
N LEU A 40 8.93 5.83 -0.86
CA LEU A 40 9.28 4.47 -0.43
C LEU A 40 9.81 4.48 1.01
N ARG A 41 8.91 4.66 1.99
CA ARG A 41 9.25 4.50 3.41
C ARG A 41 9.43 3.03 3.74
N LYS A 42 10.63 2.66 4.20
CA LYS A 42 10.92 1.33 4.75
C LYS A 42 10.05 1.09 5.99
N LYS A 43 8.99 0.30 5.83
CA LYS A 43 8.17 -0.13 6.97
C LYS A 43 8.97 -1.16 7.77
N LYS A 44 9.20 -0.87 9.06
CA LYS A 44 9.72 -1.84 10.02
C LYS A 44 8.53 -2.62 10.57
N TYR A 45 8.47 -3.91 10.26
CA TYR A 45 7.44 -4.79 10.79
C TYR A 45 7.94 -5.40 12.11
N VAL A 46 7.13 -5.28 13.16
CA VAL A 46 7.38 -5.97 14.42
C VAL A 46 6.53 -7.24 14.42
N GLY A 47 7.19 -8.40 14.49
CA GLY A 47 6.49 -9.67 14.65
C GLY A 47 5.85 -9.74 16.03
N ILE A 48 4.53 -9.87 16.08
CA ILE A 48 3.77 -10.03 17.33
C ILE A 48 3.16 -11.44 17.33
N ASP A 49 3.32 -12.15 18.44
CA ASP A 49 2.67 -13.44 18.64
C ASP A 49 1.13 -13.34 18.46
N LEU A 50 0.53 -14.33 17.81
CA LEU A 50 -0.89 -14.31 17.46
C LEU A 50 -1.81 -14.29 18.70
N LYS A 51 -1.42 -14.94 19.80
CA LYS A 51 -2.20 -14.91 21.06
C LYS A 51 -2.08 -13.54 21.73
N LEU A 52 -0.91 -12.89 21.63
CA LEU A 52 -0.75 -11.52 22.10
C LEU A 52 -1.58 -10.55 21.26
N PHE A 53 -1.56 -10.68 19.93
CA PHE A 53 -2.31 -9.83 19.03
C PHE A 53 -3.83 -9.94 19.25
N SER A 54 -4.37 -11.13 19.49
CA SER A 54 -5.80 -11.31 19.78
C SER A 54 -6.25 -10.59 21.07
N ARG A 55 -5.38 -10.57 22.09
CA ARG A 55 -5.61 -9.82 23.34
C ARG A 55 -5.57 -8.31 23.09
N ILE A 56 -4.61 -7.84 22.29
CA ILE A 56 -4.49 -6.43 21.90
C ILE A 56 -5.75 -5.98 21.17
N LYS A 57 -6.20 -6.75 20.17
CA LYS A 57 -7.43 -6.47 19.40
C LYS A 57 -8.66 -6.31 20.30
N THR A 58 -8.81 -7.21 21.27
CA THR A 58 -9.94 -7.16 22.21
C THR A 58 -9.89 -5.90 23.08
N ARG A 59 -8.68 -5.49 23.53
CA ARG A 59 -8.49 -4.25 24.31
C ARG A 59 -8.69 -2.99 23.46
N ALA A 60 -8.15 -2.97 22.24
CA ALA A 60 -8.31 -1.87 21.30
C ALA A 60 -9.79 -1.59 21.02
N LYS A 61 -10.60 -2.64 20.79
CA LYS A 61 -12.05 -2.54 20.63
C LYS A 61 -12.75 -1.94 21.85
N LYS A 62 -12.37 -2.35 23.07
CA LYS A 62 -12.93 -1.80 24.31
C LYS A 62 -12.55 -0.33 24.53
N LEU A 63 -11.37 0.08 24.06
CA LEU A 63 -10.84 1.43 24.21
C LEU A 63 -11.23 2.35 23.05
N HIS A 64 -11.97 1.85 22.04
CA HIS A 64 -12.27 2.57 20.80
C HIS A 64 -11.02 3.15 20.11
N LYS A 65 -9.89 2.45 20.23
CA LYS A 65 -8.62 2.81 19.59
C LYS A 65 -8.26 1.80 18.50
N ASN A 66 -7.45 2.24 17.54
CA ASN A 66 -6.85 1.35 16.55
C ASN A 66 -5.77 0.47 17.24
N GLU A 67 -5.67 -0.80 16.84
CA GLU A 67 -4.68 -1.75 17.33
C GLU A 67 -3.25 -1.21 17.23
N ASP A 68 -2.92 -0.55 16.12
CA ASP A 68 -1.58 0.02 15.89
C ASP A 68 -1.25 1.14 16.88
N VAL A 69 -2.25 1.95 17.25
CA VAL A 69 -2.08 3.03 18.23
C VAL A 69 -1.80 2.42 19.59
N LEU A 70 -2.54 1.40 19.99
CA LEU A 70 -2.36 0.71 21.26
C LEU A 70 -0.99 -0.02 21.34
N ILE A 71 -0.54 -0.61 20.23
CA ILE A 71 0.79 -1.23 20.13
C ILE A 71 1.88 -0.19 20.32
N ASN A 72 1.78 0.95 19.65
CA ASN A 72 2.77 2.02 19.75
C ASN A 72 2.80 2.66 21.15
N GLU A 73 1.65 2.88 21.78
CA GLU A 73 1.56 3.34 23.17
C GLU A 73 2.28 2.37 24.11
N TRP A 74 1.98 1.07 24.00
CA TRP A 74 2.61 0.04 24.83
C TRP A 74 4.13 -0.09 24.60
N LEU A 75 4.59 -0.03 23.35
CA LEU A 75 6.02 -0.06 23.03
C LEU A 75 6.75 1.18 23.59
N ASN A 76 6.14 2.37 23.49
CA ASN A 76 6.70 3.59 24.06
C ASN A 76 6.83 3.52 25.59
N GLU A 77 5.86 2.92 26.28
CA GLU A 77 5.95 2.69 27.73
C GLU A 77 7.12 1.78 28.11
N LYS A 78 7.42 0.76 27.30
CA LYS A 78 8.49 -0.21 27.59
C LYS A 78 9.89 0.24 27.22
N VAL A 79 10.03 1.09 26.19
CA VAL A 79 11.33 1.59 25.73
C VAL A 79 11.80 2.82 26.53
N ARG A 80 10.89 3.55 27.17
CA ARG A 80 11.22 4.70 28.03
C ARG A 80 11.64 4.33 29.46
N VAL A 81 11.86 3.04 29.74
CA VAL A 81 12.41 2.54 31.01
C VAL A 81 13.93 2.58 30.98
#